data_AF-A0AA38LQD9-F1
#
_entry.id   AF-A0AA38LQD9-F1
#
_cell.length_a   1.000
_cell.length_b   1.000
_cell.length_c   1.000
_cell.angle_alpha   90.00
_cell.angle_beta   90.00
_cell.angle_gamma   90.00
#
_symmetry.space_group_name_H-M   'P 1'
#
loop_
_entity.id
_entity.type
_entity.pdbx_description
1 polymer ?
#
loop_
_entity_poly.entity_id
_entity_poly.type
_entity_poly.pdbx_seq_one_letter_code
_entity_poly.pdbx_strand_id
1 'polypeptide(L)'
;SSFSWTVGLKEFAHPATESFSTVGAIGPTFFLAAAMFGFVIQLGSILTEKELKLRQAMSIMGLYDSVYWLTWLTWEGLLTLLSAILLILFGMIFQFDFFLHNSFEILFLTFFLFQFNMVGFAFMLSTFISKSSSATSVGFSVYIIGFITQLVTTFGFPYSDTYSKNLRTIWSIFPPNLFSKGLSLLGDATSTKQDEGISWSSRSKCPSVDSDCVITLDDIFKWLTATFFVWFILAIYFDNVLPDVNGVQKSWFYLLKPSYWTGKASNQVEGGGCCSCTGSIPPLSESIPDDEDVAEEESIVKHQTTENTPDPSVAVQVRGLVKTFPGIRNMVGCKCKTTAPYHAVKGLWVNFEKDKLFCLLGPNGAGKTTTINCLTGITPITAGD
;
A
#
# COMPACT_ATOMS: atom_id res chain seq x y z
N SER A 1 -50.39 -62.70 -41.26
CA SER A 1 -49.76 -61.75 -40.31
C SER A 1 -49.55 -60.42 -41.03
N SER A 2 -50.48 -59.48 -40.85
CA SER A 2 -50.39 -58.14 -41.43
C SER A 2 -49.48 -57.26 -40.56
N PHE A 3 -48.30 -56.90 -41.06
CA PHE A 3 -47.44 -55.92 -40.42
C PHE A 3 -48.04 -54.51 -40.55
N SER A 4 -48.39 -53.90 -39.42
CA SER A 4 -48.79 -52.49 -39.37
C SER A 4 -47.56 -51.62 -39.08
N TRP A 5 -47.26 -50.67 -39.96
CA TRP A 5 -46.21 -49.69 -39.76
C TRP A 5 -46.79 -48.46 -39.05
N THR A 6 -46.36 -48.20 -37.82
CA THR A 6 -46.56 -46.92 -37.13
C THR A 6 -45.37 -46.03 -37.41
N VAL A 7 -45.54 -45.08 -38.34
CA VAL A 7 -44.55 -44.06 -38.65
C VAL A 7 -44.67 -42.94 -37.60
N GLY A 8 -43.69 -42.87 -36.70
CA GLY A 8 -43.54 -41.77 -35.76
C GLY A 8 -42.32 -40.93 -36.14
N LEU A 9 -42.50 -39.62 -36.28
CA LEU A 9 -41.39 -38.69 -36.38
C LEU A 9 -40.70 -38.64 -35.01
N LYS A 10 -39.56 -39.29 -34.90
CA LYS A 10 -38.66 -39.16 -33.75
C LYS A 10 -37.63 -38.12 -34.13
N GLU A 11 -37.63 -36.97 -33.47
CA GLU A 11 -36.52 -36.02 -33.58
C GLU A 11 -35.24 -36.76 -33.24
N PHE A 12 -34.31 -36.80 -34.20
CA PHE A 12 -32.96 -37.26 -33.94
C PHE A 12 -32.38 -36.34 -32.88
N ALA A 13 -31.70 -36.91 -31.88
CA ALA A 13 -30.92 -36.11 -30.94
C ALA A 13 -29.87 -35.33 -31.73
N HIS A 14 -30.14 -34.05 -32.00
CA HIS A 14 -29.09 -33.15 -32.43
C HIS A 14 -28.02 -33.17 -31.34
N PRO A 15 -26.72 -33.36 -31.65
CA PRO A 15 -25.68 -33.12 -30.67
C PRO A 15 -25.92 -31.72 -30.11
N ALA A 16 -25.91 -31.58 -28.79
CA ALA A 16 -26.09 -30.28 -28.14
C ALA A 16 -25.13 -29.31 -28.83
N THR A 17 -25.67 -28.36 -29.59
CA THR A 17 -24.87 -27.29 -30.13
C THR A 17 -24.35 -26.54 -28.93
N GLU A 18 -23.05 -26.64 -28.65
CA GLU A 18 -22.39 -25.81 -27.66
C GLU A 18 -22.72 -24.36 -28.02
N SER A 19 -23.65 -23.77 -27.28
CA SER A 19 -23.92 -22.35 -27.43
C SER A 19 -22.68 -21.67 -26.88
N PHE A 20 -21.77 -21.28 -27.77
CA PHE A 20 -20.58 -20.53 -27.42
C PHE A 20 -21.01 -19.28 -26.65
N SER A 21 -20.92 -19.33 -25.31
CA SER A 21 -21.14 -18.17 -24.47
C SER A 21 -19.99 -17.23 -24.72
N THR A 22 -20.19 -16.28 -25.64
CA THR A 22 -19.20 -15.28 -26.03
C THR A 22 -18.71 -14.50 -24.80
N VAL A 23 -19.59 -14.34 -23.79
CA VAL A 23 -19.28 -13.71 -22.51
C VAL A 23 -18.47 -14.63 -21.59
N GLY A 24 -18.73 -15.95 -21.56
CA GLY A 24 -17.90 -16.89 -20.81
C GLY A 24 -16.46 -16.99 -21.34
N ALA A 25 -16.30 -16.97 -22.68
CA ALA A 25 -14.99 -17.11 -23.31
C ALA A 25 -14.19 -15.79 -23.41
N ILE A 26 -14.83 -14.68 -23.77
CA ILE A 26 -14.15 -13.38 -24.00
C ILE A 26 -14.35 -12.41 -22.83
N GLY A 27 -15.43 -12.56 -22.07
CA GLY A 27 -15.75 -11.71 -20.92
C GLY A 27 -14.66 -11.61 -19.86
N PRO A 28 -13.88 -12.67 -19.53
CA PRO A 28 -12.83 -12.56 -18.53
C PRO A 28 -11.84 -11.43 -18.80
N THR A 29 -11.53 -11.17 -20.08
CA THR A 29 -10.61 -10.11 -20.50
C THR A 29 -11.19 -8.73 -20.22
N PHE A 30 -12.48 -8.53 -20.51
CA PHE A 30 -13.18 -7.27 -20.24
C PHE A 30 -13.41 -7.06 -18.74
N PHE A 31 -13.69 -8.12 -18.00
CA PHE A 31 -13.87 -8.07 -16.55
C PHE A 31 -12.58 -7.70 -15.83
N LEU A 32 -11.41 -8.19 -16.27
CA LEU A 32 -10.13 -7.71 -15.75
C LEU A 32 -9.95 -6.22 -16.03
N ALA A 33 -10.20 -5.77 -17.26
CA ALA A 33 -10.05 -4.36 -17.63
C ALA A 33 -10.95 -3.45 -16.78
N ALA A 34 -12.23 -3.80 -16.63
CA ALA A 34 -13.18 -3.04 -15.81
C ALA A 34 -12.74 -2.98 -14.35
N ALA A 35 -12.34 -4.11 -13.76
CA ALA A 35 -11.91 -4.17 -12.37
C ALA A 35 -10.54 -3.49 -12.13
N MET A 36 -9.68 -3.42 -13.15
CA MET A 36 -8.36 -2.79 -13.04
C MET A 36 -8.34 -1.28 -13.26
N PHE A 37 -9.38 -0.72 -13.87
CA PHE A 37 -9.46 0.71 -14.06
C PHE A 37 -9.51 1.47 -12.72
N GLY A 38 -10.23 0.94 -11.73
CA GLY A 38 -10.30 1.51 -10.38
C GLY A 38 -8.93 1.61 -9.72
N PHE A 39 -8.10 0.57 -9.84
CA PHE A 39 -6.72 0.55 -9.33
C PHE A 39 -5.84 1.66 -9.92
N VAL A 40 -5.93 1.92 -11.23
CA VAL A 40 -5.10 2.95 -11.87
C VAL A 40 -5.45 4.34 -11.34
N ILE A 41 -6.75 4.62 -11.20
CA ILE A 41 -7.23 5.89 -10.62
C ILE A 41 -6.78 6.03 -9.17
N GLN A 42 -6.99 4.98 -8.38
CA GLN A 42 -6.62 4.95 -6.96
C GLN A 42 -5.12 5.20 -6.75
N LEU A 43 -4.26 4.52 -7.51
CA LEU A 43 -2.81 4.73 -7.45
C LEU A 43 -2.45 6.19 -7.75
N GLY A 44 -3.14 6.80 -8.72
CA GLY A 44 -3.04 8.23 -9.03
C GLY A 44 -3.40 9.11 -7.84
N SER A 45 -4.57 8.89 -7.24
CA SER A 45 -5.06 9.69 -6.10
C SER A 45 -4.13 9.62 -4.89
N ILE A 46 -3.65 8.43 -4.52
CA ILE A 46 -2.69 8.25 -3.42
C ILE A 46 -1.39 9.01 -3.71
N LEU A 47 -0.90 8.95 -4.95
CA LEU A 47 0.35 9.63 -5.32
C LEU A 47 0.19 11.16 -5.42
N THR A 48 -0.98 11.66 -5.86
CA THR A 48 -1.26 13.10 -5.83
C THR A 48 -1.28 13.63 -4.40
N GLU A 49 -1.86 12.89 -3.47
CA GLU A 49 -1.89 13.27 -2.05
C GLU A 49 -0.48 13.26 -1.43
N LYS A 50 0.31 12.24 -1.75
CA LYS A 50 1.71 12.12 -1.34
C LYS A 50 2.55 13.28 -1.88
N GLU A 51 2.37 13.64 -3.15
CA GLU A 51 3.08 14.76 -3.78
C GLU A 51 2.71 16.11 -3.15
N LEU A 52 1.44 16.31 -2.79
CA LEU A 52 0.96 17.48 -2.06
C LEU A 52 1.33 17.47 -0.56
N LYS A 53 1.93 16.38 -0.06
CA LYS A 53 2.34 16.20 1.34
C LYS A 53 1.20 16.40 2.35
N LEU A 54 -0.04 16.08 1.98
CA LEU A 54 -1.20 16.34 2.86
C LEU A 54 -1.14 15.53 4.15
N ARG A 55 -0.58 14.32 4.12
CA ARG A 55 -0.33 13.51 5.32
C ARG A 55 0.52 14.25 6.36
N GLN A 56 1.54 14.97 5.90
CA GLN A 56 2.42 15.74 6.80
C GLN A 56 1.68 16.94 7.40
N ALA A 57 0.90 17.65 6.58
CA ALA A 57 0.05 18.73 7.07
C ALA A 57 -0.91 18.26 8.17
N MET A 58 -1.54 17.09 7.99
CA MET A 58 -2.42 16.48 8.99
C MET A 58 -1.67 16.05 10.26
N SER A 59 -0.45 15.52 10.12
CA SER A 59 0.39 15.16 11.27
C SER A 59 0.78 16.38 12.11
N ILE A 60 1.09 17.52 11.48
CA ILE A 60 1.37 18.79 12.17
C ILE A 60 0.13 19.28 12.94
N MET A 61 -1.07 19.01 12.43
CA MET A 61 -2.33 19.32 13.11
C MET A 61 -2.64 18.36 14.28
N GLY A 62 -1.78 17.36 14.54
CA GLY A 62 -1.93 16.40 15.64
C GLY A 62 -2.69 15.12 15.27
N LEU A 63 -2.90 14.84 13.97
CA LEU A 63 -3.54 13.59 13.55
C LEU A 63 -2.56 12.42 13.66
N TYR A 64 -3.03 11.29 14.21
CA TYR A 64 -2.26 10.05 14.23
C TYR A 64 -2.07 9.47 12.83
N ASP A 65 -0.86 8.98 12.54
CA ASP A 65 -0.53 8.28 11.28
C ASP A 65 -1.45 7.10 10.99
N SER A 66 -1.93 6.37 12.00
CA SER A 66 -2.84 5.24 11.82
C SER A 66 -4.21 5.64 11.25
N VAL A 67 -4.69 6.85 11.60
CA VAL A 67 -5.98 7.36 11.13
C VAL A 67 -5.94 7.64 9.63
N TYR A 68 -4.80 8.10 9.12
CA TYR A 68 -4.56 8.27 7.68
C TYR A 68 -4.80 6.96 6.91
N TRP A 69 -4.14 5.88 7.34
CA TRP A 69 -4.25 4.57 6.68
C TRP A 69 -5.66 4.01 6.75
N LEU A 70 -6.33 4.14 7.89
CA LEU A 70 -7.70 3.67 8.07
C LEU A 70 -8.70 4.47 7.23
N THR A 71 -8.53 5.78 7.12
CA THR A 71 -9.42 6.64 6.32
C THR A 71 -9.32 6.26 4.85
N TRP A 72 -8.09 6.14 4.33
CA TRP A 72 -7.84 5.70 2.96
C TRP A 72 -8.39 4.30 2.69
N LEU A 73 -8.10 3.34 3.58
CA LEU A 73 -8.60 1.98 3.42
C LEU A 73 -10.13 1.91 3.45
N THR A 74 -10.78 2.71 4.30
CA THR A 74 -12.25 2.75 4.42
C THR A 74 -12.87 3.39 3.18
N TRP A 75 -12.32 4.50 2.70
CA TRP A 75 -12.81 5.19 1.51
C TRP A 75 -12.70 4.31 0.26
N GLU A 76 -11.53 3.72 0.03
CA GLU A 76 -11.27 2.83 -1.10
C GLU A 76 -12.03 1.50 -0.97
N GLY A 77 -12.19 0.98 0.25
CA GLY A 77 -13.05 -0.16 0.53
C GLY A 77 -14.52 0.11 0.17
N LEU A 78 -15.02 1.31 0.44
CA LEU A 78 -16.38 1.69 0.08
C LEU A 78 -16.56 1.86 -1.44
N LEU A 79 -15.59 2.47 -2.12
CA LEU A 79 -15.62 2.60 -3.59
C LEU A 79 -15.54 1.24 -4.29
N THR A 80 -14.67 0.34 -3.83
CA THR A 80 -14.57 -1.02 -4.38
C THR A 80 -15.82 -1.86 -4.12
N LEU A 81 -16.45 -1.69 -2.95
CA LEU A 81 -17.74 -2.32 -2.65
C LEU A 81 -18.82 -1.85 -3.63
N LEU A 82 -18.95 -0.54 -3.84
CA LEU A 82 -19.92 0.02 -4.78
C LEU A 82 -19.65 -0.45 -6.22
N SER A 83 -18.39 -0.40 -6.65
CA SER A 83 -17.93 -0.86 -7.97
C SER A 83 -18.28 -2.33 -8.23
N ALA A 84 -18.00 -3.23 -7.28
CA ALA A 84 -18.30 -4.65 -7.43
C ALA A 84 -19.81 -4.92 -7.54
N ILE A 85 -20.63 -4.25 -6.72
CA ILE A 85 -22.10 -4.38 -6.78
C ILE A 85 -22.61 -3.88 -8.13
N LEU A 86 -22.18 -2.70 -8.58
CA LEU A 86 -22.62 -2.12 -9.85
C LEU A 86 -22.25 -3.02 -11.04
N LEU A 87 -21.04 -3.57 -11.07
CA LEU A 87 -20.59 -4.47 -12.14
C LEU A 87 -21.52 -5.68 -12.26
N ILE A 88 -21.88 -6.30 -11.12
CA ILE A 88 -22.76 -7.47 -11.09
C ILE A 88 -24.20 -7.08 -11.47
N LEU A 89 -24.72 -5.96 -10.93
CA LEU A 89 -26.06 -5.48 -11.25
C LEU A 89 -26.20 -5.20 -12.76
N PHE A 90 -25.22 -4.51 -13.37
CA PHE A 90 -25.23 -4.30 -14.82
C PHE A 90 -25.15 -5.62 -15.59
N GLY A 91 -24.31 -6.55 -15.15
CA GLY A 91 -24.22 -7.90 -15.74
C GLY A 91 -25.55 -8.65 -15.72
N MET A 92 -26.30 -8.56 -14.62
CA MET A 92 -27.63 -9.15 -14.47
C MET A 92 -28.70 -8.41 -15.30
N ILE A 93 -28.65 -7.07 -15.36
CA ILE A 93 -29.57 -6.25 -16.18
C ILE A 93 -29.44 -6.61 -17.67
N PHE A 94 -28.22 -6.83 -18.15
CA PHE A 94 -27.98 -7.27 -19.54
C PHE A 94 -28.27 -8.75 -19.79
N GLN A 95 -28.73 -9.49 -18.78
CA GLN A 95 -29.14 -10.89 -18.87
C GLN A 95 -28.05 -11.81 -19.42
N PHE A 96 -26.80 -11.59 -19.01
CA PHE A 96 -25.70 -12.48 -19.38
C PHE A 96 -25.75 -13.77 -18.56
N ASP A 97 -25.73 -14.93 -19.24
CA ASP A 97 -25.78 -16.26 -18.61
C ASP A 97 -24.72 -16.44 -17.50
N PHE A 98 -23.53 -15.86 -17.70
CA PHE A 98 -22.45 -15.83 -16.70
C PHE A 98 -22.89 -15.26 -15.33
N PHE A 99 -23.70 -14.19 -15.33
CA PHE A 99 -24.18 -13.54 -14.11
C PHE A 99 -25.51 -14.09 -13.61
N LEU A 100 -26.30 -14.73 -14.48
CA LEU A 100 -27.61 -15.27 -14.13
C LEU A 100 -27.53 -16.67 -13.49
N HIS A 101 -26.62 -17.52 -13.96
CA HIS A 101 -26.51 -18.90 -13.48
C HIS A 101 -25.61 -19.02 -12.25
N ASN A 102 -24.58 -18.18 -12.12
CA ASN A 102 -23.74 -18.17 -10.93
C ASN A 102 -24.42 -17.46 -9.76
N SER A 103 -24.23 -17.98 -8.55
CA SER A 103 -24.76 -17.33 -7.34
C SER A 103 -24.18 -15.93 -7.12
N PHE A 104 -25.04 -14.99 -6.72
CA PHE A 104 -24.67 -13.58 -6.50
C PHE A 104 -23.49 -13.44 -5.53
N GLU A 105 -23.46 -14.25 -4.47
CA GLU A 105 -22.45 -14.18 -3.41
C GLU A 105 -21.06 -14.55 -3.95
N ILE A 106 -20.97 -15.54 -4.83
CA ILE A 106 -19.70 -15.96 -5.44
C ILE A 106 -19.18 -14.90 -6.40
N LEU A 107 -20.07 -14.35 -7.23
CA LEU A 107 -19.72 -13.25 -8.12
C LEU A 107 -19.25 -12.04 -7.31
N PHE A 108 -20.01 -11.65 -6.28
CA PHE A 108 -19.68 -10.54 -5.39
C PHE A 108 -18.31 -10.72 -4.74
N LEU A 109 -18.04 -11.86 -4.11
CA LEU A 109 -16.75 -12.11 -3.49
C LEU A 109 -15.60 -12.14 -4.50
N THR A 110 -15.81 -12.71 -5.69
CA THR A 110 -14.77 -12.79 -6.72
C THR A 110 -14.33 -11.40 -7.18
N PHE A 111 -15.28 -10.51 -7.49
CA PHE A 111 -14.97 -9.14 -7.91
C PHE A 111 -14.50 -8.26 -6.75
N PHE A 112 -15.18 -8.31 -5.60
CA PHE A 112 -14.86 -7.48 -4.44
C PHE A 112 -13.48 -7.82 -3.86
N LEU A 113 -13.18 -9.10 -3.59
CA LEU A 113 -11.89 -9.49 -3.03
C LEU A 113 -10.74 -9.20 -3.98
N PHE A 114 -10.94 -9.34 -5.29
CA PHE A 114 -9.92 -8.96 -6.27
C PHE A 114 -9.66 -7.45 -6.25
N GLN A 115 -10.70 -6.62 -6.35
CA GLN A 115 -10.55 -5.16 -6.32
C GLN A 115 -9.93 -4.69 -5.00
N PHE A 116 -10.38 -5.24 -3.87
CA PHE A 116 -9.84 -4.92 -2.55
C PHE A 116 -8.38 -5.38 -2.37
N ASN A 117 -7.99 -6.50 -2.96
CA ASN A 117 -6.58 -6.91 -2.99
C ASN A 117 -5.73 -5.92 -3.78
N MET A 118 -6.23 -5.45 -4.94
CA MET A 118 -5.54 -4.46 -5.74
C MET A 118 -5.40 -3.11 -5.03
N VAL A 119 -6.30 -2.75 -4.11
CA VAL A 119 -6.12 -1.60 -3.19
C VAL A 119 -4.86 -1.78 -2.33
N GLY A 120 -4.69 -2.95 -1.71
CA GLY A 120 -3.49 -3.28 -0.94
C GLY A 120 -2.21 -3.21 -1.79
N PHE A 121 -2.28 -3.73 -3.02
CA PHE A 121 -1.18 -3.66 -3.98
C PHE A 121 -0.86 -2.22 -4.42
N ALA A 122 -1.88 -1.37 -4.58
CA ALA A 122 -1.71 0.06 -4.89
C ALA A 122 -0.98 0.80 -3.77
N PHE A 123 -1.36 0.56 -2.51
CA PHE A 123 -0.64 1.13 -1.36
C PHE A 123 0.84 0.73 -1.37
N MET A 124 1.14 -0.54 -1.63
CA MET A 124 2.53 -1.01 -1.72
C MET A 124 3.29 -0.35 -2.87
N LEU A 125 2.71 -0.25 -4.06
CA LEU A 125 3.38 0.43 -5.19
C LEU A 125 3.57 1.93 -4.94
N SER A 126 2.64 2.57 -4.25
CA SER A 126 2.72 3.99 -3.93
C SER A 126 3.93 4.35 -3.05
N THR A 127 4.50 3.40 -2.30
CA THR A 127 5.70 3.66 -1.49
C THR A 127 6.94 3.89 -2.36
N PHE A 128 7.04 3.20 -3.50
CA PHE A 128 8.19 3.28 -4.42
C PHE A 128 8.11 4.45 -5.40
N ILE A 129 6.93 5.05 -5.56
CA ILE A 129 6.69 6.12 -6.53
C ILE A 129 6.56 7.45 -5.76
N SER A 130 7.25 8.47 -6.23
CA SER A 130 7.24 9.80 -5.58
C SER A 130 6.51 10.87 -6.38
N LYS A 131 6.25 10.64 -7.68
CA LYS A 131 5.62 11.62 -8.59
C LYS A 131 4.26 11.10 -9.08
N SER A 132 3.22 11.93 -8.98
CA SER A 132 1.88 11.59 -9.49
C SER A 132 1.85 11.45 -11.01
N SER A 133 2.68 12.20 -11.74
CA SER A 133 2.76 12.11 -13.20
C SER A 133 3.19 10.72 -13.71
N SER A 134 3.88 9.93 -12.88
CA SER A 134 4.29 8.56 -13.21
C SER A 134 3.24 7.51 -12.82
N ALA A 135 2.23 7.88 -12.02
CA ALA A 135 1.22 6.96 -11.49
C ALA A 135 0.48 6.23 -12.61
N THR A 136 0.00 6.99 -13.59
CA THR A 136 -0.78 6.47 -14.72
C THR A 136 0.05 5.49 -15.56
N SER A 137 1.30 5.82 -15.87
CA SER A 137 2.20 4.95 -16.63
C SER A 137 2.50 3.65 -15.89
N VAL A 138 2.74 3.70 -14.58
CA VAL A 138 2.97 2.49 -13.77
C VAL A 138 1.69 1.67 -13.65
N GLY A 139 0.54 2.30 -13.40
CA GLY A 139 -0.75 1.63 -13.34
C GLY A 139 -1.08 0.88 -14.64
N PHE A 140 -0.89 1.53 -15.80
CA PHE A 140 -1.07 0.87 -17.09
C PHE A 140 -0.02 -0.22 -17.37
N SER A 141 1.21 -0.07 -16.89
CA SER A 141 2.22 -1.11 -17.02
C SER A 141 1.81 -2.37 -16.24
N VAL A 142 1.32 -2.21 -15.02
CA VAL A 142 0.74 -3.31 -14.21
C VAL A 142 -0.46 -3.91 -14.91
N TYR A 143 -1.34 -3.10 -15.49
CA TYR A 143 -2.49 -3.59 -16.27
C TYR A 143 -2.06 -4.43 -17.48
N ILE A 144 -1.07 -3.98 -18.26
CA ILE A 144 -0.56 -4.73 -19.41
C ILE A 144 0.06 -6.06 -18.97
N ILE A 145 0.83 -6.06 -17.88
CA ILE A 145 1.37 -7.30 -17.30
C ILE A 145 0.22 -8.21 -16.84
N GLY A 146 -0.79 -7.66 -16.17
CA GLY A 146 -2.03 -8.34 -15.78
C GLY A 146 -2.74 -8.99 -16.95
N PHE A 147 -2.89 -8.25 -18.05
CA PHE A 147 -3.53 -8.73 -19.28
C PHE A 147 -2.75 -9.89 -19.93
N ILE A 148 -1.43 -9.75 -20.06
CA ILE A 148 -0.58 -10.80 -20.65
C ILE A 148 -0.62 -12.07 -19.78
N THR A 149 -0.48 -11.90 -18.47
CA THR A 149 -0.47 -13.03 -17.52
C THR A 149 -1.84 -13.68 -17.37
N GLN A 150 -2.93 -12.92 -17.53
CA GLN A 150 -4.27 -13.46 -17.68
C GLN A 150 -4.36 -14.38 -18.90
N LEU A 151 -3.91 -13.94 -20.09
CA LEU A 151 -3.96 -14.77 -21.29
C LEU A 151 -3.21 -16.09 -21.08
N VAL A 152 -2.00 -16.03 -20.53
CA VAL A 152 -1.19 -17.21 -20.18
C VAL A 152 -1.95 -18.14 -19.22
N THR A 153 -2.68 -17.56 -18.26
CA THR A 153 -3.49 -18.32 -17.30
C THR A 153 -4.68 -19.00 -17.96
N THR A 154 -5.38 -18.32 -18.87
CA THR A 154 -6.48 -18.87 -19.65
C THR A 154 -6.02 -20.00 -20.57
N PHE A 155 -4.78 -19.95 -21.08
CA PHE A 155 -4.18 -21.05 -21.85
C PHE A 155 -3.74 -22.27 -21.02
N GLY A 156 -4.02 -22.29 -19.71
CA GLY A 156 -3.83 -23.48 -18.86
C GLY A 156 -2.54 -23.53 -18.03
N PHE A 157 -1.71 -22.48 -18.04
CA PHE A 157 -0.52 -22.38 -17.19
C PHE A 157 -0.81 -21.57 -15.92
N PRO A 158 -0.34 -21.93 -14.70
CA PRO A 158 0.27 -23.19 -14.25
C PRO A 158 -0.73 -24.07 -13.46
N TYR A 159 -2.04 -23.83 -13.57
CA TYR A 159 -3.08 -24.49 -12.77
C TYR A 159 -3.51 -25.85 -13.33
N SER A 160 -2.55 -26.69 -13.69
CA SER A 160 -2.76 -28.09 -14.08
C SER A 160 -1.77 -28.99 -13.35
N ASP A 161 -2.10 -30.28 -13.20
CA ASP A 161 -1.31 -31.26 -12.44
C ASP A 161 0.13 -31.47 -12.93
N THR A 162 0.42 -31.00 -14.13
CA THR A 162 1.77 -31.03 -14.72
C THR A 162 2.77 -30.10 -14.04
N TYR A 163 2.31 -29.02 -13.38
CA TYR A 163 3.18 -28.00 -12.80
C TYR A 163 3.41 -28.16 -11.28
N SER A 164 4.58 -27.75 -10.80
CA SER A 164 4.91 -27.82 -9.37
C SER A 164 4.04 -26.88 -8.52
N LYS A 165 3.74 -27.30 -7.27
CA LYS A 165 3.01 -26.47 -6.30
C LYS A 165 3.67 -25.10 -6.07
N ASN A 166 5.00 -25.05 -6.00
CA ASN A 166 5.74 -23.80 -5.77
C ASN A 166 5.53 -22.78 -6.90
N LEU A 167 5.52 -23.25 -8.17
CA LEU A 167 5.29 -22.38 -9.32
C LEU A 167 3.87 -21.80 -9.28
N ARG A 168 2.87 -22.62 -8.93
CA ARG A 168 1.48 -22.17 -8.74
C ARG A 168 1.38 -21.12 -7.65
N THR A 169 2.05 -21.34 -6.52
CA THR A 169 2.10 -20.39 -5.40
C THR A 169 2.72 -19.06 -5.81
N ILE A 170 3.86 -19.05 -6.51
CA ILE A 170 4.52 -17.81 -6.95
C ILE A 170 3.65 -17.07 -7.96
N TRP A 171 3.06 -17.80 -8.92
CA TRP A 171 2.13 -17.23 -9.89
C TRP A 171 0.89 -16.64 -9.20
N SER A 172 0.48 -17.24 -8.08
CA SER A 172 -0.67 -16.86 -7.26
C SER A 172 -0.46 -15.60 -6.41
N ILE A 173 0.77 -15.12 -6.26
CA ILE A 173 1.05 -13.88 -5.52
C ILE A 173 0.54 -12.67 -6.30
N PHE A 174 0.52 -12.73 -7.62
CA PHE A 174 0.05 -11.64 -8.46
C PHE A 174 -1.48 -11.71 -8.63
N PRO A 175 -2.26 -10.75 -8.07
CA PRO A 175 -3.71 -10.89 -7.96
C PRO A 175 -4.47 -11.11 -9.29
N PRO A 176 -4.09 -10.45 -10.42
CA PRO A 176 -4.75 -10.69 -11.71
C PRO A 176 -4.75 -12.15 -12.17
N ASN A 177 -3.72 -12.93 -11.79
CA ASN A 177 -3.62 -14.33 -12.17
C ASN A 177 -4.66 -15.20 -11.47
N LEU A 178 -4.91 -14.95 -10.18
CA LEU A 178 -5.97 -15.66 -9.45
C LEU A 178 -7.34 -15.30 -9.96
N PHE A 179 -7.53 -14.00 -10.20
CA PHE A 179 -8.80 -13.51 -10.72
C PHE A 179 -9.11 -14.11 -12.08
N SER A 180 -8.11 -14.20 -12.98
CA SER A 180 -8.26 -14.91 -14.25
C SER A 180 -8.70 -16.37 -14.07
N LYS A 181 -8.04 -17.13 -13.19
CA LYS A 181 -8.45 -18.53 -12.92
C LYS A 181 -9.84 -18.63 -12.29
N GLY A 182 -10.21 -17.70 -11.40
CA GLY A 182 -11.54 -17.64 -10.81
C GLY A 182 -12.63 -17.36 -11.85
N LEU A 183 -12.36 -16.43 -12.77
CA LEU A 183 -13.26 -16.14 -13.88
C LEU A 183 -13.35 -17.29 -14.87
N SER A 184 -12.25 -18.02 -15.13
CA SER A 184 -12.30 -19.21 -15.98
C SER A 184 -13.18 -20.29 -15.36
N LEU A 185 -13.02 -20.59 -14.06
CA LEU A 185 -13.86 -21.58 -13.35
C LEU A 185 -15.35 -21.21 -13.38
N LEU A 186 -15.67 -19.92 -13.24
CA LEU A 186 -17.05 -19.42 -13.33
C LEU A 186 -17.59 -19.44 -14.76
N GLY A 187 -16.73 -19.17 -15.75
CA GLY A 187 -17.05 -19.24 -17.16
C GLY A 187 -17.32 -20.67 -17.60
N ASP A 188 -16.42 -21.59 -17.27
CA ASP A 188 -16.50 -23.02 -17.57
C ASP A 188 -17.77 -23.65 -16.99
N ALA A 189 -18.18 -23.24 -15.79
CA ALA A 189 -19.43 -23.68 -15.14
C ALA A 189 -20.72 -23.09 -15.76
N THR A 190 -20.61 -22.24 -16.79
CA THR A 190 -21.75 -21.64 -17.51
C THR A 190 -21.65 -21.81 -19.01
N SER A 191 -20.73 -22.66 -19.48
CA SER A 191 -20.44 -22.84 -20.90
C SER A 191 -21.56 -23.56 -21.66
N THR A 192 -22.31 -24.46 -21.01
CA THR A 192 -23.48 -25.10 -21.63
C THR A 192 -24.80 -24.68 -20.99
N LYS A 193 -25.89 -24.66 -21.77
CA LYS A 193 -27.24 -24.30 -21.28
C LYS A 193 -27.80 -25.26 -20.22
N GLN A 194 -27.15 -26.40 -20.01
CA GLN A 194 -27.52 -27.41 -19.01
C GLN A 194 -26.73 -27.25 -17.70
N ASP A 195 -25.73 -26.37 -17.66
CA ASP A 195 -24.94 -26.12 -16.45
C ASP A 195 -25.67 -25.12 -15.53
N GLU A 196 -25.94 -25.55 -14.30
CA GLU A 196 -26.62 -24.75 -13.26
C GLU A 196 -25.72 -23.68 -12.60
N GLY A 197 -24.49 -23.47 -13.11
CA GLY A 197 -23.52 -22.55 -12.52
C GLY A 197 -22.96 -23.00 -11.16
N ILE A 198 -22.18 -22.13 -10.52
CA ILE A 198 -21.62 -22.42 -9.19
C ILE A 198 -22.47 -21.76 -8.11
N SER A 199 -22.98 -22.59 -7.20
CA SER A 199 -23.69 -22.18 -5.99
C SER A 199 -22.74 -21.99 -4.80
N TRP A 200 -23.15 -21.20 -3.81
CA TRP A 200 -22.40 -21.02 -2.55
C TRP A 200 -21.97 -22.33 -1.88
N SER A 201 -22.82 -23.35 -1.96
CA SER A 201 -22.59 -24.67 -1.34
C SER A 201 -21.56 -25.52 -2.09
N SER A 202 -21.38 -25.28 -3.40
CA SER A 202 -20.49 -26.05 -4.27
C SER A 202 -19.14 -25.38 -4.50
N ARG A 203 -18.86 -24.20 -3.89
CA ARG A 203 -17.62 -23.43 -4.13
C ARG A 203 -16.31 -24.14 -3.77
N SER A 204 -16.37 -25.10 -2.83
CA SER A 204 -15.22 -25.89 -2.38
C SER A 204 -15.05 -27.18 -3.16
N LYS A 205 -15.93 -27.46 -4.12
CA LYS A 205 -15.85 -28.62 -4.99
C LYS A 205 -15.33 -28.19 -6.35
N CYS A 206 -14.48 -29.02 -6.91
CA CYS A 206 -14.10 -28.89 -8.30
C CYS A 206 -15.30 -29.26 -9.21
N PRO A 207 -15.56 -28.49 -10.28
CA PRO A 207 -16.55 -28.87 -11.28
C PRO A 207 -16.23 -30.27 -11.83
N SER A 208 -17.23 -31.15 -11.92
CA SER A 208 -17.06 -32.56 -12.31
C SER A 208 -16.62 -32.78 -13.76
N VAL A 209 -16.61 -31.72 -14.56
CA VAL A 209 -16.21 -31.75 -15.98
C VAL A 209 -14.69 -31.79 -16.15
N ASP A 210 -13.92 -31.38 -15.13
CA ASP A 210 -12.47 -31.24 -15.21
C ASP A 210 -11.78 -32.12 -14.15
N SER A 211 -11.21 -33.25 -14.57
CA SER A 211 -10.52 -34.20 -13.67
C SER A 211 -9.23 -33.62 -13.05
N ASP A 212 -8.74 -32.52 -13.60
CA ASP A 212 -7.43 -31.92 -13.30
C ASP A 212 -7.60 -30.59 -12.52
N CYS A 213 -8.71 -30.43 -11.81
CA CYS A 213 -8.98 -29.24 -11.02
C CYS A 213 -8.08 -29.18 -9.77
N VAL A 214 -7.07 -28.33 -9.86
CA VAL A 214 -6.04 -28.12 -8.83
C VAL A 214 -6.43 -27.13 -7.73
N ILE A 215 -7.30 -26.16 -8.05
CA ILE A 215 -7.62 -25.03 -7.18
C ILE A 215 -9.12 -24.74 -7.21
N THR A 216 -9.73 -24.61 -6.03
CA THR A 216 -11.17 -24.31 -5.89
C THR A 216 -11.40 -22.80 -5.73
N LEU A 217 -12.65 -22.34 -5.92
CA LEU A 217 -13.00 -20.93 -5.67
C LEU A 217 -12.78 -20.52 -4.22
N ASP A 218 -13.03 -21.42 -3.28
CA ASP A 218 -12.77 -21.18 -1.85
C ASP A 218 -11.27 -20.95 -1.58
N ASP A 219 -10.38 -21.67 -2.27
CA ASP A 219 -8.93 -21.46 -2.19
C ASP A 219 -8.52 -20.12 -2.80
N ILE A 220 -9.15 -19.71 -3.91
CA ILE A 220 -8.93 -18.40 -4.53
C ILE A 220 -9.31 -17.28 -3.56
N PHE A 221 -10.45 -17.38 -2.87
CA PHE A 221 -10.87 -16.37 -1.88
C PHE A 221 -9.89 -16.26 -0.70
N LYS A 222 -9.42 -17.39 -0.19
CA LYS A 222 -8.39 -17.42 0.87
C LYS A 222 -7.09 -16.78 0.39
N TRP A 223 -6.65 -17.09 -0.82
CA TRP A 223 -5.44 -16.51 -1.39
C TRP A 223 -5.56 -15.01 -1.62
N LEU A 224 -6.67 -14.52 -2.20
CA LEU A 224 -6.89 -13.10 -2.41
C LEU A 224 -6.94 -12.34 -1.08
N THR A 225 -7.55 -12.92 -0.06
CA THR A 225 -7.60 -12.33 1.29
C THR A 225 -6.21 -12.31 1.93
N ALA A 226 -5.47 -13.42 1.86
CA ALA A 226 -4.13 -13.52 2.44
C ALA A 226 -3.13 -12.56 1.77
N THR A 227 -3.15 -12.48 0.44
CA THR A 227 -2.24 -11.60 -0.32
C THR A 227 -2.57 -10.13 -0.12
N PHE A 228 -3.84 -9.74 0.09
CA PHE A 228 -4.19 -8.39 0.52
C PHE A 228 -3.44 -7.97 1.78
N PHE A 229 -3.48 -8.80 2.84
CA PHE A 229 -2.78 -8.49 4.08
C PHE A 229 -1.27 -8.43 3.89
N VAL A 230 -0.70 -9.32 3.06
CA VAL A 230 0.73 -9.26 2.70
C VAL A 230 1.07 -7.93 2.04
N TRP A 231 0.32 -7.50 1.03
CA TRP A 231 0.57 -6.22 0.36
C TRP A 231 0.40 -5.02 1.28
N PHE A 232 -0.63 -5.04 2.13
CA PHE A 232 -0.89 -3.97 3.08
C PHE A 232 0.21 -3.84 4.15
N ILE A 233 0.67 -4.97 4.71
CA ILE A 233 1.79 -5.00 5.67
C ILE A 233 3.08 -4.54 4.98
N LEU A 234 3.34 -4.99 3.76
CA LEU A 234 4.48 -4.52 2.98
C LEU A 234 4.41 -3.03 2.68
N ALA A 235 3.22 -2.48 2.42
CA ALA A 235 3.03 -1.04 2.23
C ALA A 235 3.42 -0.25 3.49
N ILE A 236 2.92 -0.64 4.66
CA ILE A 236 3.28 0.00 5.94
C ILE A 236 4.78 -0.16 6.22
N TYR A 237 5.35 -1.33 5.91
CA TYR A 237 6.78 -1.58 6.09
C TYR A 237 7.63 -0.67 5.22
N PHE A 238 7.37 -0.63 3.91
CA PHE A 238 8.15 0.17 2.97
C PHE A 238 7.92 1.67 3.14
N ASP A 239 6.74 2.12 3.55
CA ASP A 239 6.48 3.54 3.86
C ASP A 239 7.36 4.05 5.02
N ASN A 240 7.61 3.22 6.03
CA ASN A 240 8.48 3.57 7.15
C ASN A 240 9.98 3.42 6.83
N VAL A 241 10.33 2.50 5.93
CA VAL A 241 11.71 2.12 5.61
C VAL A 241 12.26 2.93 4.44
N LEU A 242 11.45 3.38 3.50
CA LEU A 242 11.91 4.23 2.40
C LEU A 242 11.94 5.69 2.86
N PRO A 243 12.95 6.48 2.44
CA PRO A 243 13.04 7.87 2.82
C PRO A 243 11.86 8.65 2.21
N ASP A 244 11.06 9.28 3.07
CA ASP A 244 10.09 10.28 2.64
C ASP A 244 10.81 11.55 2.15
N VAL A 245 10.10 12.51 1.55
CA VAL A 245 10.65 13.75 0.97
C VAL A 245 11.50 14.56 1.96
N ASN A 246 11.29 14.36 3.27
CA ASN A 246 12.04 15.03 4.35
C ASN A 246 13.25 14.21 4.86
N GLY A 247 13.52 13.04 4.28
CA GLY A 247 14.72 12.23 4.53
C GLY A 247 14.76 11.49 5.87
N VAL A 248 13.65 11.46 6.62
CA VAL A 248 13.56 10.72 7.88
C VAL A 248 13.22 9.26 7.58
N GLN A 249 14.19 8.36 7.77
CA GLN A 249 14.05 6.93 7.54
C GLN A 249 14.09 6.16 8.87
N LYS A 250 13.16 5.22 9.08
CA LYS A 250 13.26 4.25 10.18
C LYS A 250 14.15 3.08 9.80
N SER A 251 14.74 2.43 10.80
CA SER A 251 15.59 1.26 10.56
C SER A 251 14.84 0.10 9.91
N TRP A 252 15.54 -0.69 9.10
CA TRP A 252 14.98 -1.89 8.45
C TRP A 252 14.34 -2.86 9.46
N PHE A 253 14.90 -2.93 10.68
CA PHE A 253 14.41 -3.78 11.76
C PHE A 253 13.55 -3.03 12.79
N TYR A 254 12.90 -1.91 12.43
CA TYR A 254 12.15 -1.11 13.40
C TYR A 254 11.04 -1.90 14.11
N LEU A 255 10.40 -2.86 13.43
CA LEU A 255 9.36 -3.73 14.00
C LEU A 255 9.88 -4.65 15.11
N LEU A 256 11.17 -4.96 15.14
CA LEU A 256 11.79 -5.80 16.17
C LEU A 256 12.20 -5.00 17.41
N LYS A 257 12.16 -3.66 17.35
CA LYS A 257 12.53 -2.80 18.49
C LYS A 257 11.38 -2.70 19.49
N PRO A 258 11.59 -3.06 20.78
CA PRO A 258 10.56 -2.93 21.82
C PRO A 258 10.05 -1.50 22.00
N SER A 259 10.88 -0.49 21.72
CA SER A 259 10.51 0.93 21.79
C SER A 259 9.38 1.32 20.82
N TYR A 260 9.24 0.62 19.69
CA TYR A 260 8.15 0.86 18.74
C TYR A 260 6.79 0.44 19.32
N TRP A 261 6.75 -0.73 19.99
CA TRP A 261 5.51 -1.30 20.54
C TRP A 261 5.13 -0.73 21.90
N THR A 262 6.10 -0.31 22.70
CA THR A 262 5.86 0.16 24.08
C THR A 262 5.45 1.62 24.17
N GLY A 263 5.40 2.35 23.04
CA GLY A 263 4.95 3.74 22.99
C GLY A 263 5.82 4.71 23.79
N LYS A 264 6.95 4.26 24.34
CA LYS A 264 7.98 5.14 24.90
C LYS A 264 8.68 5.82 23.74
N ALA A 265 8.11 6.94 23.31
CA ALA A 265 8.74 7.90 22.43
C ALA A 265 10.01 8.40 23.16
N SER A 266 11.13 7.71 22.94
CA SER A 266 12.40 8.40 23.06
C SER A 266 12.41 9.40 21.91
N ASN A 267 12.24 10.69 22.22
CA ASN A 267 12.40 11.78 21.26
C ASN A 267 13.81 11.85 20.66
N GLN A 268 14.70 10.92 21.00
CA GLN A 268 16.05 10.80 20.47
C GLN A 268 16.08 9.81 19.30
N VAL A 269 16.44 10.31 18.12
CA VAL A 269 16.64 9.49 16.93
C VAL A 269 17.84 8.56 17.10
N GLU A 270 17.60 7.25 17.21
CA GLU A 270 18.61 6.24 16.88
C GLU A 270 18.73 6.15 15.35
N GLY A 271 19.75 6.81 14.79
CA GLY A 271 20.09 6.70 13.37
C GLY A 271 20.42 5.24 13.02
N GLY A 272 19.63 4.60 12.16
CA GLY A 272 19.69 3.15 12.00
C GLY A 272 19.51 2.65 10.57
N GLY A 273 20.42 2.97 9.64
CA GLY A 273 20.59 2.13 8.44
C GLY A 273 21.03 0.71 8.82
N CYS A 274 20.86 -0.26 7.92
CA CYS A 274 21.13 -1.70 8.09
C CYS A 274 22.53 -2.07 8.64
N CYS A 275 23.48 -1.13 8.66
CA CYS A 275 24.83 -1.30 9.20
C CYS A 275 25.27 -0.16 10.13
N SER A 276 24.33 0.47 10.83
CA SER A 276 24.63 1.40 11.93
C SER A 276 25.00 0.58 13.16
N CYS A 277 26.29 0.33 13.37
CA CYS A 277 26.77 0.06 14.72
C CYS A 277 26.27 1.20 15.60
N THR A 278 25.85 0.90 16.83
CA THR A 278 25.57 1.85 17.92
C THR A 278 26.77 2.77 18.13
N GLY A 279 26.94 3.75 17.24
CA GLY A 279 27.89 4.83 17.36
C GLY A 279 27.18 5.89 18.15
N SER A 280 27.67 6.15 19.36
CA SER A 280 27.36 7.38 20.08
C SER A 280 27.52 8.56 19.12
N ILE A 281 26.51 9.44 19.09
CA ILE A 281 26.60 10.71 18.39
C ILE A 281 27.88 11.38 18.90
N PRO A 282 28.83 11.76 18.03
CA PRO A 282 30.04 12.44 18.47
C PRO A 282 29.66 13.65 19.31
N PRO A 283 30.34 13.90 20.44
CA PRO A 283 30.08 15.10 21.23
C PRO A 283 30.21 16.33 20.34
N LEU A 284 29.29 17.27 20.52
CA LEU A 284 29.25 18.53 19.79
C LEU A 284 30.64 19.18 19.90
N SER A 285 31.33 19.38 18.77
CA SER A 285 32.57 20.17 18.76
C SER A 285 32.21 21.61 19.13
N GLU A 286 32.87 22.15 20.16
CA GLU A 286 32.70 23.54 20.64
C GLU A 286 32.54 24.51 19.46
N SER A 287 31.42 25.23 19.46
CA SER A 287 31.14 26.30 18.50
C SER A 287 32.10 27.48 18.71
N ILE A 288 32.25 28.27 17.64
CA ILE A 288 32.83 29.62 17.63
C ILE A 288 32.23 30.43 18.81
N PRO A 289 32.95 31.38 19.43
CA PRO A 289 32.40 32.18 20.51
C PRO A 289 31.06 32.78 20.06
N ASP A 290 30.00 32.43 20.78
CA ASP A 290 28.68 33.02 20.54
C ASP A 290 28.74 34.51 20.89
N ASP A 291 27.94 35.30 20.20
CA ASP A 291 27.81 36.74 20.48
C ASP A 291 27.33 36.94 21.93
N GLU A 292 27.68 38.08 22.54
CA GLU A 292 27.40 38.35 23.96
C GLU A 292 25.89 38.26 24.29
N ASP A 293 25.04 38.71 23.38
CA ASP A 293 23.58 38.62 23.48
C ASP A 293 23.06 37.18 23.40
N VAL A 294 23.66 36.33 22.59
CA VAL A 294 23.31 34.90 22.48
C VAL A 294 23.67 34.16 23.76
N ALA A 295 24.85 34.45 24.33
CA ALA A 295 25.29 33.86 25.60
C ALA A 295 24.44 34.33 26.79
N GLU A 296 24.04 35.61 26.80
CA GLU A 296 23.09 36.16 27.78
C GLU A 296 21.75 35.43 27.72
N GLU A 297 21.13 35.33 26.54
CA GLU A 297 19.85 34.64 26.36
C GLU A 297 19.93 33.15 26.75
N GLU A 298 21.01 32.45 26.36
CA GLU A 298 21.23 31.06 26.76
C GLU A 298 21.31 30.91 28.29
N SER A 299 22.00 31.84 28.97
CA SER A 299 22.11 31.84 30.43
C SER A 299 20.75 32.07 31.11
N ILE A 300 19.92 32.97 30.55
CA ILE A 300 18.57 33.26 31.03
C ILE A 300 17.68 32.01 30.92
N VAL A 301 17.65 31.37 29.75
CA VAL A 301 16.84 30.16 29.51
C VAL A 301 17.28 29.01 30.42
N LYS A 302 18.60 28.82 30.60
CA LYS A 302 19.14 27.79 31.50
C LYS A 302 18.77 28.05 32.95
N HIS A 303 18.82 29.29 33.42
CA HIS A 303 18.42 29.65 34.78
C HIS A 303 16.93 29.38 35.01
N GLN A 304 16.08 29.86 34.09
CA GLN A 304 14.63 29.63 34.14
C GLN A 304 14.27 28.14 34.11
N THR A 305 15.00 27.34 33.34
CA THR A 305 14.83 25.87 33.28
C THR A 305 15.23 25.21 34.60
N THR A 306 16.32 25.67 35.22
CA THR A 306 16.81 25.12 36.50
C THR A 306 15.86 25.43 37.65
N GLU A 307 15.27 26.64 37.65
CA GLU A 307 14.34 27.08 38.69
C GLU A 307 12.90 26.57 38.48
N ASN A 308 12.58 25.94 37.34
CA ASN A 308 11.24 25.49 36.98
C ASN A 308 10.17 26.60 37.10
N THR A 309 10.55 27.86 36.86
CA THR A 309 9.64 29.00 36.88
C THR A 309 9.18 29.32 35.46
N PRO A 310 7.97 28.91 35.03
CA PRO A 310 7.45 29.28 33.73
C PRO A 310 7.11 30.77 33.73
N ASP A 311 7.85 31.56 32.96
CA ASP A 311 7.50 32.96 32.74
C ASP A 311 6.22 33.04 31.90
N PRO A 312 5.12 33.63 32.41
CA PRO A 312 3.86 33.73 31.69
C PRO A 312 3.97 34.58 30.41
N SER A 313 5.00 35.40 30.25
CA SER A 313 5.26 36.17 29.03
C SER A 313 5.86 35.35 27.89
N VAL A 314 6.38 34.14 28.16
CA VAL A 314 6.98 33.27 27.15
C VAL A 314 5.91 32.35 26.54
N ALA A 315 5.84 32.32 25.22
CA ALA A 315 4.95 31.45 24.45
C ALA A 315 5.56 30.06 24.22
N VAL A 316 6.83 30.03 23.81
CA VAL A 316 7.57 28.80 23.50
C VAL A 316 9.00 28.96 24.02
N GLN A 317 9.47 27.98 24.78
CA GLN A 317 10.84 27.95 25.29
C GLN A 317 11.58 26.77 24.66
N VAL A 318 12.70 27.03 23.99
CA VAL A 318 13.53 26.00 23.35
C VAL A 318 14.73 25.70 24.22
N ARG A 319 14.94 24.43 24.56
CA ARG A 319 15.96 24.00 25.52
C ARG A 319 16.99 23.10 24.86
N GLY A 320 18.12 23.69 24.45
CA GLY A 320 19.26 22.95 23.93
C GLY A 320 18.91 22.11 22.70
N LEU A 321 18.11 22.66 21.79
CA LEU A 321 17.66 21.96 20.59
C LEU A 321 18.85 21.59 19.70
N VAL A 322 19.09 20.30 19.53
CA VAL A 322 20.13 19.76 18.65
C VAL A 322 19.46 18.97 17.54
N LYS A 323 19.91 19.22 16.30
CA LYS A 323 19.58 18.37 15.17
C LYS A 323 20.82 17.98 14.40
N THR A 324 21.10 16.69 14.38
CA THR A 324 22.20 16.09 13.61
C THR A 324 21.62 15.11 12.60
N PHE A 325 21.94 15.30 11.33
CA PHE A 325 21.61 14.35 10.28
C PHE A 325 22.73 13.31 10.17
N PRO A 326 22.39 12.01 10.17
CA PRO A 326 23.39 10.95 10.07
C PRO A 326 24.09 11.01 8.71
N GLY A 327 25.38 10.65 8.71
CA GLY A 327 26.14 10.49 7.48
C GLY A 327 25.60 9.37 6.60
N ILE A 328 25.62 9.57 5.29
CA ILE A 328 25.20 8.57 4.31
C ILE A 328 26.39 7.63 4.06
N ARG A 329 26.14 6.33 4.20
CA ARG A 329 27.12 5.29 3.85
C ARG A 329 26.85 4.82 2.42
N ASN A 330 27.66 5.28 1.47
CA ASN A 330 27.60 4.79 0.11
C ASN A 330 28.57 3.61 -0.05
N MET A 331 28.01 2.45 -0.38
CA MET A 331 28.79 1.29 -0.81
C MET A 331 28.91 1.32 -2.33
N VAL A 332 30.11 1.62 -2.82
CA VAL A 332 30.45 1.46 -4.25
C VAL A 332 31.54 0.40 -4.33
N GLY A 333 31.13 -0.84 -4.67
CA GLY A 333 31.98 -2.03 -4.62
C GLY A 333 32.35 -2.44 -3.18
N CYS A 334 33.56 -2.95 -2.97
CA CYS A 334 34.06 -3.37 -1.64
C CYS A 334 34.53 -2.20 -0.74
N LYS A 335 34.34 -0.94 -1.14
CA LYS A 335 34.75 0.24 -0.34
C LYS A 335 33.51 0.93 0.24
N CYS A 336 33.43 0.93 1.57
CA CYS A 336 32.47 1.74 2.31
C CYS A 336 33.03 3.16 2.49
N LYS A 337 32.40 4.16 1.88
CA LYS A 337 32.62 5.57 2.23
C LYS A 337 31.44 6.05 3.07
N THR A 338 31.74 6.52 4.28
CA THR A 338 30.75 7.15 5.16
C THR A 338 31.01 8.64 5.15
N THR A 339 30.02 9.46 4.80
CA THR A 339 30.13 10.90 5.01
C THR A 339 30.06 11.23 6.50
N ALA A 340 30.68 12.32 6.93
CA ALA A 340 30.57 12.78 8.31
C ALA A 340 29.10 13.19 8.61
N PRO A 341 28.62 12.99 9.85
CA PRO A 341 27.32 13.50 10.26
C PRO A 341 27.28 15.03 10.14
N TYR A 342 26.12 15.58 9.74
CA TYR A 342 25.93 17.00 9.56
C TYR A 342 25.11 17.57 10.72
N HIS A 343 25.73 18.43 11.53
CA HIS A 343 25.07 19.15 12.62
C HIS A 343 24.34 20.37 12.04
N ALA A 344 23.02 20.26 11.91
CA ALA A 344 22.17 21.31 11.35
C ALA A 344 21.73 22.34 12.40
N VAL A 345 21.54 21.92 13.65
CA VAL A 345 21.27 22.81 14.81
C VAL A 345 22.16 22.35 15.96
N LYS A 346 22.88 23.29 16.57
CA LYS A 346 23.97 23.04 17.51
C LYS A 346 23.62 23.44 18.95
N GLY A 347 22.47 23.00 19.47
CA GLY A 347 22.08 23.26 20.87
C GLY A 347 21.51 24.66 21.07
N LEU A 348 20.40 24.97 20.40
CA LEU A 348 19.75 26.27 20.50
C LEU A 348 18.97 26.42 21.82
N TRP A 349 19.22 27.52 22.53
CA TRP A 349 18.49 27.94 23.73
C TRP A 349 17.87 29.31 23.45
N VAL A 350 16.55 29.41 23.41
CA VAL A 350 15.87 30.68 23.10
C VAL A 350 14.45 30.70 23.68
N ASN A 351 14.03 31.85 24.20
CA ASN A 351 12.63 32.12 24.53
C ASN A 351 11.93 32.88 23.41
N PHE A 352 10.74 32.42 23.03
CA PHE A 352 9.82 33.16 22.18
C PHE A 352 8.75 33.80 23.04
N GLU A 353 8.76 35.12 23.12
CA GLU A 353 7.76 35.88 23.87
C GLU A 353 6.38 35.88 23.20
N LYS A 354 5.33 35.96 24.01
CA LYS A 354 3.94 36.17 23.56
C LYS A 354 3.81 37.54 22.91
N ASP A 355 2.94 37.60 21.90
CA ASP A 355 2.56 38.83 21.21
C ASP A 355 3.72 39.59 20.53
N LYS A 356 4.90 38.96 20.37
CA LYS A 356 6.03 39.50 19.60
C LYS A 356 6.20 38.79 18.26
N LEU A 357 6.58 39.55 17.24
CA LEU A 357 6.97 39.01 15.94
C LEU A 357 8.44 38.56 15.99
N PHE A 358 8.69 37.27 15.89
CA PHE A 358 10.03 36.70 15.83
C PHE A 358 10.41 36.29 14.39
N CYS A 359 11.61 36.68 13.96
CA CYS A 359 12.12 36.39 12.62
C CYS A 359 13.49 35.69 12.71
N LEU A 360 13.61 34.50 12.12
CA LEU A 360 14.90 33.82 11.95
C LEU A 360 15.62 34.37 10.71
N LEU A 361 16.69 35.14 10.91
CA LEU A 361 17.55 35.65 9.84
C LEU A 361 18.92 34.99 9.90
N GLY A 362 19.57 34.82 8.75
CA GLY A 362 20.93 34.26 8.68
C GLY A 362 21.27 33.69 7.32
N PRO A 363 22.54 33.31 7.08
CA PRO A 363 22.98 32.76 5.80
C PRO A 363 22.35 31.41 5.48
N ASN A 364 22.41 31.00 4.21
CA ASN A 364 21.97 29.66 3.79
C ASN A 364 22.77 28.58 4.51
N GLY A 365 22.08 27.55 5.03
CA GLY A 365 22.72 26.48 5.80
C GLY A 365 22.87 26.75 7.31
N ALA A 366 22.42 27.89 7.83
CA ALA A 366 22.47 28.21 9.26
C ALA A 366 21.48 27.41 10.15
N GLY A 367 20.69 26.50 9.59
CA GLY A 367 19.74 25.69 10.37
C GLY A 367 18.36 26.31 10.62
N LYS A 368 18.02 27.47 10.03
CA LYS A 368 16.72 28.16 10.20
C LYS A 368 15.51 27.26 9.91
N THR A 369 15.44 26.71 8.70
CA THR A 369 14.34 25.81 8.29
C THR A 369 14.34 24.53 9.11
N THR A 370 15.50 24.00 9.46
CA THR A 370 15.62 22.82 10.32
C THR A 370 15.05 23.08 11.71
N THR A 371 15.33 24.25 12.29
CA THR A 371 14.80 24.68 13.59
C THR A 371 13.28 24.74 13.54
N ILE A 372 12.70 25.40 12.53
CA ILE A 372 11.24 25.46 12.35
C ILE A 372 10.64 24.06 12.17
N ASN A 373 11.26 23.19 11.38
CA ASN A 373 10.78 21.82 11.15
C ASN A 373 10.84 20.96 12.42
N CYS A 374 11.81 21.22 13.30
CA CYS A 374 11.89 20.56 14.60
C CYS A 374 10.80 21.06 15.54
N LEU A 375 10.57 22.38 15.61
CA LEU A 375 9.53 22.99 16.44
C LEU A 375 8.10 22.61 15.99
N THR A 376 7.90 22.42 14.69
CA THR A 376 6.60 21.99 14.12
C THR A 376 6.40 20.47 14.10
N GLY A 377 7.37 19.69 14.59
CA GLY A 377 7.27 18.22 14.68
C GLY A 377 7.46 17.46 13.35
N ILE A 378 7.73 18.16 12.24
CA ILE A 378 8.01 17.53 10.93
C ILE A 378 9.29 16.70 10.98
N THR A 379 10.31 17.21 11.69
CA THR A 379 11.61 16.55 11.81
C THR A 379 11.89 16.25 13.29
N PRO A 380 12.11 14.99 13.67
CA PRO A 380 12.37 14.66 15.06
C PRO A 380 13.70 15.27 15.52
N ILE A 381 13.76 15.73 16.77
CA ILE A 381 14.96 16.31 17.38
C ILE A 381 16.01 15.22 17.68
N THR A 382 17.28 15.61 17.77
CA THR A 382 18.35 14.68 18.18
C THR A 382 18.59 14.75 19.68
N ALA A 383 18.54 15.96 20.25
CA ALA A 383 18.57 16.23 21.69
C ALA A 383 17.89 17.58 21.98
N GLY A 384 17.64 17.85 23.25
CA GLY A 384 16.91 19.03 23.71
C GLY A 384 15.42 18.77 23.93
N ASP A 385 14.69 19.84 24.25
CA ASP A 385 13.25 19.89 24.49
C ASP A 385 12.64 21.16 23.89
#